data_AF-A0A2H5Q954-F1
#
_entry.id   AF-A0A2H5Q954-F1
#
_cell.length_a   1.000
_cell.length_b   1.000
_cell.length_c   1.000
_cell.angle_alpha   90.00
_cell.angle_beta   90.00
_cell.angle_gamma   90.00
#
_symmetry.space_group_name_H-M   'P 1'
#
loop_
_entity.id
_entity.type
_entity.pdbx_description
1 polymer ?
#
loop_
_entity_poly.entity_id
_entity_poly.type
_entity_poly.pdbx_seq_one_letter_code
_entity_poly.pdbx_strand_id
1 'polypeptide(L)'
;MNRNKKIVVSAAIVIAIVSVIISINQTNTTLRNLFCAPCIEGSNNNLEGSKIIQVTGALGPESIAFDPNGDGPYTGVADGRILKWQGDELGWTEFAVTTSQSCGCLLMAKKKVSREWFLQFMSSILSGDKTGRLLKYEKTTKEVTILLQGLAFANGVALSRDRTFILIAETSNCRILRFWLHGPNSGKQDVFAELPGFPDNVRINSNGEFWVALHPKKGLFGKLILLNSWLGKTLLKLPLGFRQLHSLLVGGKPHATAIKLSEKGEVLEVLEDCEGKTLSFISEVEEKDGKLWMGSVLMPFIGIYNRFRN
;
A
#
# COMPACT_ATOMS: atom_id res chain seq x y z
N MET A 1 -17.43 -34.79 -22.61
CA MET A 1 -16.82 -34.73 -21.26
C MET A 1 -17.52 -33.65 -20.44
N ASN A 2 -18.14 -34.02 -19.31
CA ASN A 2 -19.10 -33.20 -18.56
C ASN A 2 -18.45 -31.93 -17.95
N ARG A 3 -19.13 -30.77 -17.99
CA ARG A 3 -18.62 -29.45 -17.54
C ARG A 3 -18.11 -29.48 -16.09
N ASN A 4 -18.77 -30.26 -15.24
CA ASN A 4 -18.37 -30.46 -13.83
C ASN A 4 -17.06 -31.24 -13.67
N LYS A 5 -16.77 -32.21 -14.55
CA LYS A 5 -15.49 -32.94 -14.51
C LYS A 5 -14.33 -32.03 -14.91
N LYS A 6 -14.51 -31.11 -15.87
CA LYS A 6 -13.49 -30.12 -16.25
C LYS A 6 -13.17 -29.17 -15.07
N ILE A 7 -14.18 -28.67 -14.37
CA ILE A 7 -14.00 -27.76 -13.21
C ILE A 7 -13.24 -28.45 -12.07
N VAL A 8 -13.57 -29.71 -11.76
CA VAL A 8 -12.90 -30.46 -10.69
C VAL A 8 -11.43 -30.74 -11.03
N VAL A 9 -11.14 -31.15 -12.27
CA VAL A 9 -9.77 -31.37 -12.74
C VAL A 9 -8.96 -30.07 -12.71
N SER A 10 -9.55 -28.94 -13.14
CA SER A 10 -8.90 -27.63 -13.06
C SER A 10 -8.61 -27.20 -11.62
N ALA A 11 -9.53 -27.44 -10.68
CA ALA A 11 -9.32 -27.10 -9.26
C ALA A 11 -8.20 -27.95 -8.62
N ALA A 12 -8.14 -29.26 -8.92
CA ALA A 12 -7.09 -30.15 -8.42
C ALA A 12 -5.69 -29.73 -8.91
N ILE A 13 -5.58 -29.33 -10.18
CA ILE A 13 -4.33 -28.80 -10.76
C ILE A 13 -3.91 -27.51 -10.05
N VAL A 14 -4.84 -26.58 -9.82
CA VAL A 14 -4.55 -25.34 -9.08
C VAL A 14 -4.04 -25.64 -7.67
N ILE A 15 -4.67 -26.57 -6.95
CA ILE A 15 -4.24 -26.97 -5.60
C ILE A 15 -2.82 -27.56 -5.64
N ALA A 16 -2.53 -28.46 -6.59
CA ALA A 16 -1.20 -29.06 -6.71
C ALA A 16 -0.11 -28.02 -6.98
N ILE A 17 -0.35 -27.10 -7.92
CA ILE A 17 0.59 -26.01 -8.24
C ILE A 17 0.80 -25.09 -7.03
N VAL A 18 -0.28 -24.69 -6.35
CA VAL A 18 -0.21 -23.83 -5.17
C VAL A 18 0.57 -24.49 -4.05
N SER A 19 0.35 -25.78 -3.78
CA SER A 19 1.09 -26.54 -2.77
C SER A 19 2.58 -26.61 -3.09
N VAL A 20 2.95 -26.82 -4.36
CA VAL A 20 4.36 -26.80 -4.81
C VAL A 20 4.97 -25.41 -4.62
N ILE A 21 4.28 -24.34 -5.01
CA ILE A 21 4.80 -22.96 -4.85
C ILE A 21 4.99 -22.62 -3.38
N ILE A 22 4.01 -22.93 -2.52
CA ILE A 22 4.11 -22.70 -1.07
C ILE A 22 5.30 -23.49 -0.49
N SER A 23 5.45 -24.76 -0.87
CA SER A 23 6.56 -25.60 -0.43
C SER A 23 7.91 -25.03 -0.85
N ILE A 24 8.06 -24.62 -2.12
CA ILE A 24 9.28 -23.99 -2.64
C ILE A 24 9.60 -22.71 -1.86
N ASN A 25 8.62 -21.84 -1.66
CA ASN A 25 8.80 -20.58 -0.93
C ASN A 25 9.24 -20.79 0.53
N GLN A 26 8.92 -21.93 1.13
CA GLN A 26 9.31 -22.28 2.50
C GLN A 26 10.68 -22.95 2.59
N THR A 27 11.09 -23.71 1.57
CA THR A 27 12.20 -24.68 1.69
C THR A 27 13.41 -24.38 0.82
N ASN A 28 13.27 -23.62 -0.27
CA ASN A 28 14.34 -23.42 -1.24
C ASN A 28 14.50 -21.95 -1.63
N THR A 29 15.55 -21.31 -1.12
CA THR A 29 15.86 -19.89 -1.37
C THR A 29 16.15 -19.59 -2.85
N THR A 30 16.84 -20.47 -3.56
CA THR A 30 17.16 -20.30 -4.98
C THR A 30 15.90 -20.33 -5.84
N LEU A 31 15.02 -21.31 -5.63
CA LEU A 31 13.77 -21.43 -6.39
C LEU A 31 12.73 -20.39 -5.98
N ARG A 32 12.74 -19.91 -4.73
CA ARG A 32 11.90 -18.79 -4.28
C ARG A 32 12.15 -17.53 -5.11
N ASN A 33 13.40 -17.24 -5.47
CA ASN A 33 13.75 -16.08 -6.28
C ASN A 33 13.10 -16.10 -7.68
N LEU A 34 12.70 -17.27 -8.20
CA LEU A 34 11.99 -17.38 -9.48
C LEU A 34 10.59 -16.74 -9.45
N PHE A 35 9.93 -16.74 -8.29
CA PHE A 35 8.58 -16.20 -8.12
C PHE A 35 8.56 -14.77 -7.58
N CYS A 36 9.69 -14.33 -7.00
CA CYS A 36 9.89 -12.98 -6.50
C CYS A 36 10.00 -11.98 -7.64
N ALA A 37 9.54 -10.75 -7.41
CA ALA A 37 9.85 -9.66 -8.32
C ALA A 37 11.33 -9.26 -8.16
N PRO A 38 12.11 -9.16 -9.24
CA PRO A 38 13.49 -8.65 -9.18
C PRO A 38 13.48 -7.14 -8.84
N CYS A 39 14.64 -6.58 -8.48
CA CYS A 39 14.80 -5.12 -8.43
C CYS A 39 14.39 -4.49 -9.77
N ILE A 40 13.88 -3.27 -9.71
CA ILE A 40 13.53 -2.49 -10.90
C ILE A 40 14.84 -2.00 -11.53
N GLU A 41 14.96 -2.14 -12.85
CA GLU A 41 16.14 -1.63 -13.57
C GLU A 41 16.26 -0.11 -13.39
N GLY A 42 17.46 0.36 -13.05
CA GLY A 42 17.72 1.77 -12.76
C GLY A 42 17.27 2.25 -11.37
N SER A 43 16.80 1.36 -10.49
CA SER A 43 16.47 1.72 -9.11
C SER A 43 17.70 1.84 -8.21
N ASN A 44 17.54 2.63 -7.14
CA ASN A 44 18.52 2.81 -6.08
C ASN A 44 18.19 1.90 -4.89
N ASN A 45 18.96 0.82 -4.69
CA ASN A 45 18.77 -0.11 -3.58
C ASN A 45 19.35 0.39 -2.24
N ASN A 46 18.98 1.60 -1.83
CA ASN A 46 19.57 2.29 -0.68
C ASN A 46 18.68 2.32 0.57
N LEU A 47 17.43 1.86 0.47
CA LEU A 47 16.52 1.86 1.62
C LEU A 47 16.96 0.88 2.71
N GLU A 48 17.85 -0.08 2.40
CA GLU A 48 18.50 -0.93 3.42
C GLU A 48 19.26 -0.12 4.47
N GLY A 49 19.71 1.10 4.15
CA GLY A 49 20.40 2.01 5.07
C GLY A 49 19.47 2.83 5.98
N SER A 50 18.17 2.54 5.99
CA SER A 50 17.21 3.30 6.79
C SER A 50 17.36 3.04 8.29
N LYS A 51 17.19 4.08 9.11
CA LYS A 51 17.01 3.92 10.55
C LYS A 51 15.60 3.39 10.82
N ILE A 52 15.48 2.43 11.72
CA ILE A 52 14.18 1.91 12.16
C ILE A 52 13.84 2.48 13.54
N ILE A 53 12.63 3.03 13.65
CA ILE A 53 11.98 3.35 14.91
C ILE A 53 10.88 2.32 15.14
N GLN A 54 11.02 1.50 16.17
CA GLN A 54 10.02 0.48 16.51
C GLN A 54 8.76 1.13 17.10
N VAL A 55 7.59 0.66 16.67
CA VAL A 55 6.28 0.99 17.23
C VAL A 55 5.82 -0.22 18.05
N THR A 56 6.31 -0.32 19.28
CA THR A 56 6.11 -1.52 20.10
C THR A 56 4.67 -1.66 20.59
N GLY A 57 4.20 -2.90 20.65
CA GLY A 57 2.88 -3.22 21.21
C GLY A 57 1.69 -2.87 20.32
N ALA A 58 1.89 -2.56 19.04
CA ALA A 58 0.81 -2.34 18.09
C ALA A 58 1.14 -2.85 16.67
N LEU A 59 0.13 -2.95 15.81
CA LEU A 59 0.29 -3.11 14.36
C LEU A 59 0.16 -1.75 13.68
N GLY A 60 0.85 -1.57 12.56
CA GLY A 60 1.01 -0.27 11.94
C GLY A 60 2.33 0.39 12.35
N PRO A 61 2.62 1.58 11.83
CA PRO A 61 1.64 2.55 11.35
C PRO A 61 1.44 2.57 9.83
N GLU A 62 0.17 2.61 9.41
CA GLU A 62 -0.21 2.68 7.98
C GLU A 62 0.07 4.05 7.36
N SER A 63 0.04 5.12 8.15
CA SER A 63 0.21 6.51 7.71
C SER A 63 1.00 7.31 8.75
N ILE A 64 1.72 8.31 8.29
CA ILE A 64 2.44 9.29 9.12
C ILE A 64 1.83 10.66 8.84
N ALA A 65 1.92 11.58 9.81
CA ALA A 65 1.56 12.97 9.62
C ALA A 65 2.46 13.89 10.44
N PHE A 66 2.74 15.06 9.88
CA PHE A 66 3.40 16.17 10.57
C PHE A 66 2.41 17.33 10.70
N ASP A 67 2.50 18.06 11.81
CA ASP A 67 1.71 19.26 11.97
C ASP A 67 2.25 20.40 11.08
N PRO A 68 1.45 21.46 10.81
CA PRO A 68 1.90 22.60 10.02
C PRO A 68 3.05 23.41 10.66
N ASN A 69 3.26 23.30 11.97
CA ASN A 69 4.33 23.97 12.70
C ASN A 69 5.64 23.15 12.68
N GLY A 70 5.65 21.96 12.07
CA GLY A 70 6.80 21.05 12.00
C GLY A 70 6.89 20.04 13.13
N ASP A 71 5.90 19.97 14.01
CA ASP A 71 5.81 19.01 15.10
C ASP A 71 5.37 17.61 14.61
N GLY A 72 5.75 16.57 15.35
CA GLY A 72 5.57 15.17 14.98
C GLY A 72 6.89 14.40 14.81
N PRO A 73 6.88 13.22 14.17
CA PRO A 73 5.73 12.59 13.51
C PRO A 73 4.64 12.12 14.46
N TYR A 74 3.40 12.17 13.96
CA TYR A 74 2.22 11.55 14.54
C TYR A 74 1.83 10.32 13.72
N THR A 75 1.27 9.32 14.40
CA THR A 75 0.75 8.17 13.69
C THR A 75 -0.37 7.44 14.41
N GLY A 76 -1.33 6.92 13.65
CA GLY A 76 -2.36 6.01 14.15
C GLY A 76 -1.89 4.56 14.09
N VAL A 77 -2.23 3.79 15.12
CA VAL A 77 -1.98 2.34 15.18
C VAL A 77 -3.28 1.55 15.28
N ALA A 78 -3.21 0.26 14.95
CA ALA A 78 -4.35 -0.63 14.77
C ALA A 78 -5.34 -0.71 15.96
N ASP A 79 -4.86 -0.51 17.17
CA ASP A 79 -5.68 -0.54 18.40
C ASP A 79 -6.46 0.76 18.67
N GLY A 80 -6.29 1.77 17.80
CA GLY A 80 -7.01 3.04 17.85
C GLY A 80 -6.26 4.16 18.57
N ARG A 81 -5.06 3.91 19.10
CA ARG A 81 -4.19 4.96 19.64
C ARG A 81 -3.60 5.82 18.51
N ILE A 82 -3.35 7.08 18.85
CA ILE A 82 -2.53 8.03 18.09
C ILE A 82 -1.28 8.25 18.92
N LEU A 83 -0.13 7.92 18.34
CA LEU A 83 1.18 8.06 18.95
C LEU A 83 1.89 9.29 18.39
N LYS A 84 2.67 9.96 19.22
CA LYS A 84 3.60 11.03 18.84
C LYS A 84 5.02 10.60 19.16
N TRP A 85 5.93 10.76 18.21
CA TRP A 85 7.36 10.55 18.45
C TRP A 85 7.95 11.79 19.11
N GLN A 86 8.67 11.60 20.22
CA GLN A 86 9.25 12.67 21.04
C GLN A 86 10.78 12.70 20.97
N GLY A 87 11.38 12.05 19.97
CA GLY A 87 12.83 11.91 19.87
C GLY A 87 13.36 10.62 20.51
N ASP A 88 14.65 10.35 20.31
CA ASP A 88 15.28 9.08 20.70
C ASP A 88 15.31 8.85 22.22
N GLU A 89 15.29 9.93 23.01
CA GLU A 89 15.33 9.85 24.48
C GLU A 89 13.97 9.44 25.08
N LEU A 90 12.87 9.96 24.53
CA LEU A 90 11.52 9.78 25.07
C LEU A 90 10.72 8.72 24.31
N GLY A 91 11.06 8.47 23.05
CA GLY A 91 10.39 7.48 22.22
C GLY A 91 8.97 7.86 21.82
N TRP A 92 8.11 6.85 21.68
CA TRP A 92 6.69 7.01 21.37
C TRP A 92 5.89 7.31 22.64
N THR A 93 5.12 8.40 22.61
CA THR A 93 4.13 8.72 23.64
C THR A 93 2.73 8.62 23.07
N GLU A 94 1.77 8.12 23.87
CA GLU A 94 0.36 8.19 23.52
C GLU A 94 -0.10 9.65 23.52
N PHE A 95 -0.54 10.13 22.36
CA PHE A 95 -1.02 11.50 22.17
C PHE A 95 -2.54 11.57 22.33
N ALA A 96 -3.26 10.61 21.75
CA ALA A 96 -4.71 10.53 21.83
C ALA A 96 -5.21 9.11 21.57
N VAL A 97 -6.48 8.85 21.87
CA VAL A 97 -7.18 7.61 21.51
C VAL A 97 -8.43 7.95 20.72
N THR A 98 -8.66 7.21 19.64
CA THR A 98 -9.89 7.36 18.85
C THR A 98 -11.09 6.82 19.62
N THR A 99 -12.03 7.70 19.97
CA THR A 99 -13.30 7.30 20.60
C THR A 99 -14.40 7.13 19.54
N SER A 100 -15.46 6.38 19.86
CA SER A 100 -16.65 6.25 18.99
C SER A 100 -17.57 7.48 19.04
N GLN A 101 -17.27 8.50 19.84
CA GLN A 101 -18.09 9.70 19.95
C GLN A 101 -17.63 10.75 18.94
N SER A 102 -18.59 11.22 18.14
CA SER A 102 -18.40 12.27 17.14
C SER A 102 -18.09 13.61 17.82
N CYS A 103 -16.83 13.86 18.16
CA CYS A 103 -16.37 15.22 18.45
C CYS A 103 -15.76 15.80 17.17
N GLY A 104 -16.30 16.94 16.72
CA GLY A 104 -16.26 17.42 15.34
C GLY A 104 -14.94 17.96 14.78
N CYS A 105 -13.78 17.43 15.15
CA CYS A 105 -12.50 17.84 14.55
C CYS A 105 -11.56 16.65 14.36
N LEU A 106 -10.93 16.61 13.18
CA LEU A 106 -9.98 15.61 12.66
C LEU A 106 -10.59 14.36 12.00
N LEU A 107 -10.53 14.31 10.66
CA LEU A 107 -10.73 13.10 9.87
C LEU A 107 -9.42 12.30 9.87
N MET A 108 -9.26 11.37 10.81
CA MET A 108 -8.35 10.23 10.61
C MET A 108 -9.20 9.03 10.19
N ALA A 109 -8.84 8.38 9.09
CA ALA A 109 -9.50 7.16 8.66
C ALA A 109 -9.25 6.06 9.71
N LYS A 110 -10.32 5.63 10.38
CA LYS A 110 -10.27 4.53 11.34
C LYS A 110 -10.10 3.21 10.58
N LYS A 111 -9.04 2.45 10.88
CA LYS A 111 -8.90 1.06 10.43
C LYS A 111 -8.58 0.19 11.63
N LYS A 112 -9.57 -0.57 12.11
CA LYS A 112 -9.32 -1.61 13.10
C LYS A 112 -8.64 -2.76 12.36
N VAL A 113 -7.35 -2.97 12.60
CA VAL A 113 -6.62 -4.09 11.99
C VAL A 113 -6.91 -5.35 12.80
N SER A 114 -7.68 -6.27 12.23
CA SER A 114 -7.99 -7.57 12.82
C SER A 114 -7.64 -8.71 11.84
N ARG A 115 -7.72 -9.96 12.31
CA ARG A 115 -7.54 -11.12 11.43
C ARG A 115 -8.55 -11.12 10.29
N GLU A 116 -9.78 -10.72 10.58
CA GLU A 116 -10.86 -10.56 9.59
C GLU A 116 -10.50 -9.48 8.58
N TRP A 117 -9.90 -8.36 9.02
CA TRP A 117 -9.45 -7.31 8.11
C TRP A 117 -8.41 -7.82 7.11
N PHE A 118 -7.39 -8.56 7.57
CA PHE A 118 -6.38 -9.13 6.67
C PHE A 118 -6.98 -10.08 5.61
N LEU A 119 -7.99 -10.86 6.01
CA LEU A 119 -8.72 -11.72 5.08
C LEU A 119 -9.61 -10.92 4.13
N GLN A 120 -10.24 -9.83 4.58
CA GLN A 120 -11.03 -8.94 3.72
C GLN A 120 -10.15 -8.21 2.70
N PHE A 121 -9.01 -7.67 3.12
CA PHE A 121 -8.00 -7.07 2.24
C PHE A 121 -7.60 -8.03 1.12
N MET A 122 -7.20 -9.26 1.48
CA MET A 122 -6.84 -10.28 0.49
C MET A 122 -8.03 -10.67 -0.38
N SER A 123 -9.23 -10.74 0.18
CA SER A 123 -10.45 -11.05 -0.56
C SER A 123 -10.74 -10.00 -1.63
N SER A 124 -10.64 -8.70 -1.31
CA SER A 124 -10.90 -7.64 -2.29
C SER A 124 -9.94 -7.72 -3.48
N ILE A 125 -8.64 -7.94 -3.25
CA ILE A 125 -7.67 -8.09 -4.35
C ILE A 125 -7.94 -9.38 -5.15
N LEU A 126 -8.03 -10.53 -4.47
CA LEU A 126 -8.14 -11.84 -5.13
C LEU A 126 -9.49 -12.04 -5.84
N SER A 127 -10.56 -11.41 -5.35
CA SER A 127 -11.88 -11.46 -6.01
C SER A 127 -12.00 -10.51 -7.19
N GLY A 128 -11.07 -9.56 -7.33
CA GLY A 128 -11.14 -8.47 -8.31
C GLY A 128 -12.24 -7.47 -7.97
N ASP A 129 -12.43 -7.18 -6.68
CA ASP A 129 -13.41 -6.19 -6.21
C ASP A 129 -13.09 -4.80 -6.79
N LYS A 130 -14.12 -4.13 -7.28
CA LYS A 130 -14.06 -2.78 -7.89
C LYS A 130 -15.10 -1.83 -7.29
N THR A 131 -15.50 -2.05 -6.04
CA THR A 131 -16.51 -1.21 -5.38
C THR A 131 -15.95 0.06 -4.74
N GLY A 132 -14.63 0.32 -4.87
CA GLY A 132 -13.97 1.50 -4.34
C GLY A 132 -14.52 2.81 -4.93
N ARG A 133 -14.44 3.88 -4.13
CA ARG A 133 -14.99 5.21 -4.45
C ARG A 133 -14.04 6.32 -4.03
N LEU A 134 -14.00 7.40 -4.82
CA LEU A 134 -13.47 8.70 -4.42
C LEU A 134 -14.63 9.55 -3.90
N LEU A 135 -14.50 10.04 -2.67
CA LEU A 135 -15.53 10.82 -2.00
C LEU A 135 -15.01 12.23 -1.73
N LYS A 136 -15.85 13.23 -2.01
CA LYS A 136 -15.68 14.59 -1.52
C LYS A 136 -16.57 14.78 -0.30
N TYR A 137 -16.01 15.30 0.78
CA TYR A 137 -16.76 15.73 1.96
C TYR A 137 -16.72 17.24 2.09
N GLU A 138 -17.89 17.86 2.19
CA GLU A 138 -18.01 19.30 2.42
C GLU A 138 -18.18 19.58 3.91
N LYS A 139 -17.24 20.31 4.51
CA LYS A 139 -17.19 20.48 5.97
C LYS A 139 -18.36 21.32 6.50
N THR A 140 -18.81 22.29 5.70
CA THR A 140 -19.87 23.25 6.08
C THR A 140 -21.24 22.61 5.99
N THR A 141 -21.56 21.97 4.87
CA THR A 141 -22.88 21.34 4.64
C THR A 141 -22.98 19.92 5.21
N LYS A 142 -21.84 19.31 5.55
CA LYS A 142 -21.73 17.90 5.98
C LYS A 142 -22.12 16.90 4.89
N GLU A 143 -22.21 17.35 3.64
CA GLU A 143 -22.57 16.50 2.49
C GLU A 143 -21.38 15.67 2.00
N VAL A 144 -21.68 14.48 1.49
CA VAL A 144 -20.71 13.60 0.83
C VAL A 144 -21.13 13.40 -0.62
N THR A 145 -20.24 13.72 -1.56
CA THR A 145 -20.45 13.50 -3.00
C THR A 145 -19.51 12.39 -3.48
N ILE A 146 -20.05 11.43 -4.24
CA ILE A 146 -19.23 10.45 -4.95
C ILE A 146 -18.68 11.12 -6.19
N LEU A 147 -17.36 11.34 -6.25
CA LEU A 147 -16.68 11.91 -7.42
C LEU A 147 -16.35 10.85 -8.47
N LEU A 148 -16.02 9.64 -8.00
CA LEU A 148 -15.64 8.51 -8.85
C LEU A 148 -15.98 7.19 -8.14
N GLN A 149 -16.35 6.18 -8.91
CA GLN A 149 -16.67 4.83 -8.42
C GLN A 149 -16.11 3.78 -9.39
N GLY A 150 -16.12 2.51 -9.00
CA GLY A 150 -15.60 1.44 -9.85
C GLY A 150 -14.09 1.20 -9.67
N LEU A 151 -13.51 1.71 -8.57
CA LEU A 151 -12.08 1.64 -8.30
C LEU A 151 -11.70 0.28 -7.71
N ALA A 152 -10.68 -0.34 -8.28
CA ALA A 152 -10.15 -1.62 -7.84
C ALA A 152 -9.21 -1.45 -6.64
N PHE A 153 -9.75 -1.61 -5.43
CA PHE A 153 -9.05 -1.38 -4.16
C PHE A 153 -8.42 0.03 -4.12
N ALA A 154 -9.25 1.06 -4.01
CA ALA A 154 -8.80 2.45 -3.83
C ALA A 154 -8.15 2.61 -2.44
N ASN A 155 -6.90 3.08 -2.41
CA ASN A 155 -6.12 3.08 -1.16
C ASN A 155 -5.70 4.50 -0.75
N GLY A 156 -4.67 5.07 -1.37
CA GLY A 156 -4.22 6.45 -1.14
C GLY A 156 -4.85 7.49 -2.06
N VAL A 157 -4.93 8.74 -1.58
CA VAL A 157 -5.30 9.91 -2.38
C VAL A 157 -4.38 11.09 -2.10
N ALA A 158 -4.07 11.89 -3.12
CA ALA A 158 -3.30 13.13 -2.98
C ALA A 158 -3.88 14.24 -3.85
N LEU A 159 -4.00 15.44 -3.30
CA LEU A 159 -4.40 16.64 -4.05
C LEU A 159 -3.17 17.28 -4.69
N SER A 160 -3.27 17.67 -5.96
CA SER A 160 -2.20 18.42 -6.63
C SER A 160 -1.96 19.78 -5.97
N ARG A 161 -0.75 20.33 -6.10
CA ARG A 161 -0.36 21.60 -5.45
C ARG A 161 -1.25 22.77 -5.88
N ASP A 162 -1.57 22.82 -7.17
CA ASP A 162 -2.46 23.80 -7.80
C ASP A 162 -3.95 23.48 -7.63
N ARG A 163 -4.28 22.34 -6.97
CA ARG A 163 -5.64 21.84 -6.74
C ARG A 163 -6.44 21.57 -8.00
N THR A 164 -5.80 21.38 -9.15
CA THR A 164 -6.48 21.09 -10.41
C THR A 164 -6.85 19.61 -10.58
N PHE A 165 -6.19 18.69 -9.85
CA PHE A 165 -6.51 17.26 -9.89
C PHE A 165 -6.23 16.54 -8.56
N ILE A 166 -6.82 15.35 -8.42
CA ILE A 166 -6.55 14.40 -7.34
C ILE A 166 -5.93 13.15 -7.95
N LEU A 167 -4.88 12.63 -7.32
CA LEU A 167 -4.35 11.29 -7.59
C LEU A 167 -5.00 10.26 -6.69
N ILE A 168 -5.21 9.06 -7.23
CA ILE A 168 -5.78 7.91 -6.53
C ILE A 168 -4.89 6.71 -6.79
N ALA A 169 -4.41 6.06 -5.74
CA ALA A 169 -3.75 4.76 -5.84
C ALA A 169 -4.80 3.66 -6.03
N GLU A 170 -4.80 3.03 -7.21
CA GLU A 170 -5.64 1.89 -7.53
C GLU A 170 -4.81 0.61 -7.43
N THR A 171 -4.82 0.01 -6.23
CA THR A 171 -3.87 -1.03 -5.83
C THR A 171 -3.95 -2.28 -6.70
N SER A 172 -5.15 -2.82 -6.93
CA SER A 172 -5.33 -4.08 -7.66
C SER A 172 -4.99 -3.98 -9.14
N ASN A 173 -5.10 -2.77 -9.73
CA ASN A 173 -4.69 -2.52 -11.11
C ASN A 173 -3.24 -2.00 -11.22
N CYS A 174 -2.53 -1.89 -10.09
CA CYS A 174 -1.13 -1.47 -10.05
C CYS A 174 -0.85 -0.11 -10.71
N ARG A 175 -1.70 0.90 -10.49
CA ARG A 175 -1.55 2.20 -11.14
C ARG A 175 -2.00 3.37 -10.26
N ILE A 176 -1.56 4.57 -10.63
CA ILE A 176 -2.10 5.83 -10.13
C ILE A 176 -3.06 6.38 -11.17
N LEU A 177 -4.27 6.68 -10.75
CA LEU A 177 -5.26 7.41 -11.54
C LEU A 177 -5.19 8.89 -11.21
N ARG A 178 -5.46 9.74 -12.19
CA ARG A 178 -5.71 11.17 -12.01
C ARG A 178 -7.17 11.47 -12.27
N PHE A 179 -7.81 12.18 -11.35
CA PHE A 179 -9.16 12.73 -11.50
C PHE A 179 -9.10 14.25 -11.53
N TRP A 180 -9.56 14.87 -12.61
CA TRP A 180 -9.51 16.31 -12.80
C TRP A 180 -10.62 17.02 -12.03
N LEU A 181 -10.26 17.98 -11.19
CA LEU A 181 -11.20 18.81 -10.43
C LEU A 181 -11.62 20.07 -11.20
N HIS A 182 -10.72 20.61 -12.01
CA HIS A 182 -10.89 21.87 -12.72
C HIS A 182 -10.32 21.80 -14.14
N GLY A 183 -10.62 22.81 -14.95
CA GLY A 183 -10.15 22.94 -16.33
C GLY A 183 -10.95 22.12 -17.35
N PRO A 184 -10.48 22.03 -18.61
CA PRO A 184 -11.21 21.40 -19.71
C PRO A 184 -11.53 19.90 -19.51
N ASN A 185 -10.78 19.23 -18.63
CA ASN A 185 -10.95 17.82 -18.31
C ASN A 185 -11.73 17.58 -17.02
N SER A 186 -12.25 18.63 -16.36
CA SER A 186 -12.98 18.54 -15.10
C SER A 186 -14.02 17.40 -15.09
N GLY A 187 -13.97 16.56 -14.07
CA GLY A 187 -14.84 15.38 -13.90
C GLY A 187 -14.39 14.13 -14.67
N LYS A 188 -13.33 14.21 -15.48
CA LYS A 188 -12.74 13.05 -16.19
C LYS A 188 -11.60 12.44 -15.38
N GLN A 189 -11.25 11.22 -15.76
CA GLN A 189 -10.08 10.51 -15.24
C GLN A 189 -9.17 9.99 -16.34
N ASP A 190 -7.90 9.84 -16.03
CA ASP A 190 -6.90 9.16 -16.86
C ASP A 190 -5.90 8.38 -15.99
N VAL A 191 -5.10 7.52 -16.63
CA VAL A 191 -3.99 6.84 -15.98
C VAL A 191 -2.82 7.81 -15.89
N PHE A 192 -2.42 8.15 -14.66
CA PHE A 192 -1.31 9.05 -14.40
C PHE A 192 0.04 8.32 -14.48
N ALA A 193 0.12 7.12 -13.89
CA ALA A 193 1.30 6.28 -13.94
C ALA A 193 0.94 4.80 -13.75
N GLU A 194 1.54 3.92 -14.54
CA GLU A 194 1.50 2.46 -14.33
C GLU A 194 2.67 2.05 -13.44
N LEU A 195 2.44 1.16 -12.47
CA LEU A 195 3.41 0.80 -11.44
C LEU A 195 3.74 -0.70 -11.44
N PRO A 196 4.96 -1.07 -11.03
CA PRO A 196 5.40 -2.48 -11.03
C PRO A 196 4.80 -3.30 -9.89
N GLY A 197 4.14 -2.67 -8.92
CA GLY A 197 3.59 -3.30 -7.72
C GLY A 197 2.25 -2.72 -7.30
N PHE A 198 1.86 -3.02 -6.07
CA PHE A 198 0.57 -2.61 -5.50
C PHE A 198 0.73 -1.25 -4.81
N PRO A 199 0.31 -0.12 -5.41
CA PRO A 199 0.43 1.17 -4.74
C PRO A 199 -0.47 1.24 -3.51
N ASP A 200 0.04 1.86 -2.46
CA ASP A 200 -0.68 2.08 -1.21
C ASP A 200 -0.96 3.59 -1.06
N ASN A 201 -0.28 4.31 -0.16
CA ASN A 201 -0.41 5.76 -0.06
C ASN A 201 0.41 6.50 -1.13
N VAL A 202 -0.13 7.66 -1.54
CA VAL A 202 0.51 8.65 -2.40
C VAL A 202 0.56 9.99 -1.64
N ARG A 203 1.73 10.64 -1.62
CA ARG A 203 1.95 11.92 -0.93
C ARG A 203 2.65 12.91 -1.83
N ILE A 204 2.18 14.15 -1.82
CA ILE A 204 2.85 15.26 -2.49
C ILE A 204 3.97 15.82 -1.60
N ASN A 205 5.11 16.15 -2.19
CA ASN A 205 6.19 16.87 -1.49
C ASN A 205 6.10 18.39 -1.74
N SER A 206 7.01 19.16 -1.14
CA SER A 206 7.06 20.63 -1.28
C SER A 206 7.29 21.11 -2.71
N ASN A 207 7.90 20.29 -3.57
CA ASN A 207 8.18 20.61 -4.97
C ASN A 207 6.96 20.36 -5.88
N GLY A 208 5.91 19.70 -5.40
CA GLY A 208 4.76 19.29 -6.22
C GLY A 208 4.87 17.88 -6.79
N GLU A 209 5.96 17.15 -6.49
CA GLU A 209 6.19 15.78 -6.92
C GLU A 209 5.49 14.80 -5.97
N PHE A 210 5.28 13.56 -6.40
CA PHE A 210 4.50 12.58 -5.65
C PHE A 210 5.33 11.36 -5.27
N TRP A 211 5.42 11.06 -3.98
CA TRP A 211 5.91 9.79 -3.48
C TRP A 211 4.78 8.76 -3.40
N VAL A 212 5.07 7.54 -3.85
CA VAL A 212 4.16 6.40 -3.80
C VAL A 212 4.86 5.24 -3.11
N ALA A 213 4.26 4.71 -2.05
CA ALA A 213 4.68 3.48 -1.42
C ALA A 213 4.10 2.27 -2.18
N LEU A 214 4.90 1.22 -2.41
CA LEU A 214 4.39 -0.03 -2.94
C LEU A 214 4.31 -1.10 -1.86
N HIS A 215 3.11 -1.64 -1.66
CA HIS A 215 2.89 -2.85 -0.89
C HIS A 215 3.23 -4.10 -1.72
N PRO A 216 4.44 -4.60 -1.53
CA PRO A 216 5.52 -4.82 -2.49
C PRO A 216 5.19 -4.95 -4.00
N LYS A 217 6.21 -5.29 -4.80
CA LYS A 217 6.05 -5.61 -6.23
C LYS A 217 5.26 -6.92 -6.43
N LYS A 218 4.54 -7.01 -7.55
CA LYS A 218 3.75 -8.21 -7.88
C LYS A 218 4.66 -9.37 -8.30
N GLY A 219 4.51 -10.51 -7.62
CA GLY A 219 5.19 -11.75 -8.01
C GLY A 219 4.62 -12.34 -9.30
N LEU A 220 5.28 -13.34 -9.87
CA LEU A 220 4.83 -13.97 -11.12
C LEU A 220 3.41 -14.56 -10.98
N PHE A 221 3.13 -15.23 -9.86
CA PHE A 221 1.81 -15.79 -9.59
C PHE A 221 0.76 -14.71 -9.30
N GLY A 222 1.15 -13.63 -8.62
CA GLY A 222 0.31 -12.44 -8.45
C GLY A 222 -0.15 -11.86 -9.79
N LYS A 223 0.76 -11.74 -10.78
CA LYS A 223 0.40 -11.29 -12.14
C LYS A 223 -0.68 -12.18 -12.76
N LEU A 224 -0.53 -13.51 -12.66
CA LEU A 224 -1.50 -14.46 -13.20
C LEU A 224 -2.88 -14.35 -12.52
N ILE A 225 -2.91 -14.17 -11.19
CA ILE A 225 -4.15 -13.99 -10.44
C ILE A 225 -4.86 -12.70 -10.87
N LEU A 226 -4.15 -11.58 -10.97
CA LEU A 226 -4.74 -10.29 -11.34
C LEU A 226 -5.31 -10.31 -12.77
N LEU A 227 -4.66 -11.04 -13.69
CA LEU A 227 -5.18 -11.26 -15.05
C LEU A 227 -6.41 -12.18 -15.09
N ASN A 228 -6.60 -13.03 -14.08
CA ASN A 228 -7.63 -14.07 -14.05
C ASN A 228 -8.33 -14.15 -12.69
N SER A 229 -9.33 -13.28 -12.46
CA SER A 229 -10.07 -13.21 -11.18
C SER A 229 -10.68 -14.54 -10.73
N TRP A 230 -10.95 -15.48 -11.65
CA TRP A 230 -11.40 -16.83 -11.32
C TRP A 230 -10.37 -17.62 -10.49
N LEU A 231 -9.06 -17.46 -10.78
CA LEU A 231 -7.99 -18.10 -10.00
C LEU A 231 -8.00 -17.57 -8.57
N GLY A 232 -8.05 -16.25 -8.39
CA GLY A 232 -8.12 -15.63 -7.07
C GLY A 232 -9.35 -16.05 -6.26
N LYS A 233 -10.53 -16.08 -6.90
CA LYS A 233 -11.78 -16.60 -6.28
C LYS A 233 -11.70 -18.08 -5.90
N THR A 234 -10.92 -18.87 -6.64
CA THR A 234 -10.71 -20.29 -6.33
C THR A 234 -9.77 -20.43 -5.13
N LEU A 235 -8.69 -19.65 -5.06
CA LEU A 235 -7.77 -19.62 -3.91
C LEU A 235 -8.49 -19.24 -2.61
N LEU A 236 -9.43 -18.29 -2.66
CA LEU A 236 -10.24 -17.88 -1.51
C LEU A 236 -11.14 -19.00 -0.94
N LYS A 237 -11.41 -20.05 -1.71
CA LYS A 237 -12.20 -21.22 -1.25
C LYS A 237 -11.33 -22.31 -0.62
N LEU A 238 -10.02 -22.23 -0.75
CA LEU A 238 -9.09 -23.16 -0.15
C LEU A 238 -8.82 -22.78 1.32
N PRO A 239 -8.44 -23.72 2.19
CA PRO A 239 -8.14 -23.46 3.59
C PRO A 239 -6.75 -22.78 3.76
N LEU A 240 -6.51 -21.69 3.01
CA LEU A 240 -5.27 -20.93 3.04
C LEU A 240 -5.39 -19.73 3.98
N GLY A 241 -4.39 -19.54 4.84
CA GLY A 241 -4.31 -18.37 5.71
C GLY A 241 -3.81 -17.12 4.98
N PHE A 242 -3.95 -15.96 5.63
CA PHE A 242 -3.45 -14.68 5.12
C PHE A 242 -2.00 -14.75 4.61
N ARG A 243 -1.08 -15.28 5.43
CA ARG A 243 0.35 -15.37 5.08
C ARG A 243 0.61 -16.14 3.78
N GLN A 244 -0.12 -17.23 3.55
CA GLN A 244 0.02 -18.04 2.33
C GLN A 244 -0.53 -17.29 1.12
N LEU A 245 -1.75 -16.75 1.23
CA LEU A 245 -2.38 -15.98 0.14
C LEU A 245 -1.55 -14.74 -0.23
N HIS A 246 -1.07 -14.02 0.78
CA HIS A 246 -0.23 -12.84 0.60
C HIS A 246 1.12 -13.19 -0.02
N SER A 247 1.78 -14.25 0.47
CA SER A 247 3.02 -14.77 -0.13
C SER A 247 2.86 -15.12 -1.62
N LEU A 248 1.77 -15.78 -2.00
CA LEU A 248 1.46 -16.09 -3.40
C LEU A 248 1.26 -14.82 -4.26
N LEU A 249 0.64 -13.79 -3.70
CA LEU A 249 0.37 -12.53 -4.40
C LEU A 249 1.65 -11.71 -4.64
N VAL A 250 2.48 -11.56 -3.61
CA VAL A 250 3.66 -10.67 -3.65
C VAL A 250 4.97 -11.41 -3.97
N GLY A 251 4.90 -12.70 -4.31
CA GLY A 251 6.07 -13.51 -4.66
C GLY A 251 6.87 -14.01 -3.45
N GLY A 252 6.34 -13.86 -2.23
CA GLY A 252 6.86 -14.50 -1.03
C GLY A 252 8.11 -13.87 -0.43
N LYS A 253 8.68 -12.82 -1.02
CA LYS A 253 9.81 -12.06 -0.48
C LYS A 253 9.38 -10.67 0.00
N PRO A 254 9.37 -10.43 1.32
CA PRO A 254 9.23 -9.08 1.87
C PRO A 254 10.29 -8.16 1.28
N HIS A 255 9.90 -6.96 0.86
CA HIS A 255 10.81 -5.91 0.40
C HIS A 255 10.09 -4.56 0.47
N ALA A 256 10.83 -3.48 0.25
CA ALA A 256 10.28 -2.12 0.17
C ALA A 256 10.61 -1.48 -1.18
N THR A 257 9.65 -0.74 -1.73
CA THR A 257 9.83 0.06 -2.94
C THR A 257 9.07 1.37 -2.78
N ALA A 258 9.76 2.49 -2.93
CA ALA A 258 9.20 3.84 -2.98
C ALA A 258 9.47 4.44 -4.37
N ILE A 259 8.45 5.00 -5.00
CA ILE A 259 8.55 5.61 -6.34
C ILE A 259 8.20 7.08 -6.24
N LYS A 260 9.06 7.94 -6.81
CA LYS A 260 8.80 9.36 -6.98
C LYS A 260 8.32 9.63 -8.38
N LEU A 261 7.20 10.33 -8.51
CA LEU A 261 6.57 10.73 -9.76
C LEU A 261 6.62 12.25 -9.92
N SER A 262 6.81 12.71 -11.15
CA SER A 262 6.66 14.12 -11.53
C SER A 262 5.18 14.54 -11.49
N GLU A 263 4.92 15.84 -11.63
CA GLU A 263 3.56 16.37 -11.81
C GLU A 263 2.84 15.84 -13.07
N LYS A 264 3.59 15.21 -13.98
CA LYS A 264 3.07 14.60 -15.22
C LYS A 264 2.98 13.08 -15.15
N GLY A 265 3.40 12.46 -14.04
CA GLY A 265 3.38 11.01 -13.87
C GLY A 265 4.63 10.29 -14.36
N GLU A 266 5.69 11.01 -14.68
CA GLU A 266 6.98 10.42 -15.07
C GLU A 266 7.71 9.93 -13.81
N VAL A 267 8.35 8.78 -13.89
CA VAL A 267 9.18 8.26 -12.80
C VAL A 267 10.46 9.09 -12.71
N LEU A 268 10.64 9.78 -11.59
CA LEU A 268 11.84 10.58 -11.31
C LEU A 268 12.88 9.80 -10.52
N GLU A 269 12.42 8.94 -9.62
CA GLU A 269 13.29 8.18 -8.72
C GLU A 269 12.59 6.90 -8.26
N VAL A 270 13.36 5.83 -8.10
CA VAL A 270 12.91 4.57 -7.49
C VAL A 270 13.90 4.18 -6.41
N LEU A 271 13.43 4.07 -5.17
CA LEU A 271 14.21 3.64 -4.02
C LEU A 271 13.72 2.28 -3.55
N GLU A 272 14.64 1.35 -3.30
CA GLU A 272 14.31 -0.03 -2.89
C GLU A 272 15.13 -0.52 -1.70
N ASP A 273 14.55 -1.47 -0.97
CA ASP A 273 15.25 -2.49 -0.20
C ASP A 273 14.82 -3.84 -0.78
N CYS A 274 15.45 -4.24 -1.89
CA CYS A 274 15.05 -5.40 -2.69
C CYS A 274 15.16 -6.73 -1.93
N GLU A 275 16.11 -6.79 -0.99
CA GLU A 275 16.33 -7.97 -0.16
C GLU A 275 15.43 -7.96 1.09
N GLY A 276 14.82 -6.82 1.41
CA GLY A 276 14.01 -6.63 2.60
C GLY A 276 14.82 -6.75 3.88
N LYS A 277 16.09 -6.32 3.86
CA LYS A 277 17.01 -6.46 5.01
C LYS A 277 16.58 -5.60 6.19
N THR A 278 16.08 -4.41 5.90
CA THR A 278 15.76 -3.37 6.87
C THR A 278 14.28 -2.99 6.77
N LEU A 279 13.79 -2.76 5.56
CA LEU A 279 12.41 -2.34 5.30
C LEU A 279 11.65 -3.40 4.52
N SER A 280 10.40 -3.62 4.91
CA SER A 280 9.47 -4.48 4.18
C SER A 280 8.03 -3.98 4.30
N PHE A 281 7.25 -4.22 3.25
CA PHE A 281 5.81 -3.92 3.23
C PHE A 281 5.47 -2.47 3.58
N ILE A 282 6.24 -1.51 3.05
CA ILE A 282 5.94 -0.10 3.28
C ILE A 282 4.60 0.26 2.62
N SER A 283 3.78 1.04 3.32
CA SER A 283 2.47 1.51 2.88
C SER A 283 2.39 3.03 2.75
N GLU A 284 3.40 3.73 3.27
CA GLU A 284 3.48 5.20 3.30
C GLU A 284 4.91 5.64 3.03
N VAL A 285 5.06 6.75 2.32
CA VAL A 285 6.33 7.46 2.13
C VAL A 285 6.02 8.96 2.18
N GLU A 286 6.45 9.63 3.25
CA GLU A 286 6.32 11.07 3.40
C GLU A 286 7.69 11.75 3.41
N GLU A 287 7.88 12.72 2.53
CA GLU A 287 9.10 13.51 2.45
C GLU A 287 9.01 14.74 3.36
N LYS A 288 9.91 14.82 4.34
CA LYS A 288 9.98 15.93 5.29
C LYS A 288 11.41 16.17 5.73
N ASP A 289 11.86 17.42 5.65
CA ASP A 289 13.16 17.91 6.14
C ASP A 289 14.35 17.07 5.67
N GLY A 290 14.39 16.77 4.36
CA GLY A 290 15.46 15.99 3.73
C GLY A 290 15.44 14.50 4.06
N LYS A 291 14.36 13.99 4.68
CA LYS A 291 14.17 12.60 5.05
C LYS A 291 12.93 12.02 4.38
N LEU A 292 12.96 10.71 4.14
CA LEU A 292 11.76 9.93 3.83
C LEU A 292 11.35 9.16 5.08
N TRP A 293 10.11 9.38 5.50
CA TRP A 293 9.47 8.69 6.61
C TRP A 293 8.53 7.62 6.04
N MET A 294 8.76 6.37 6.42
CA MET A 294 8.12 5.22 5.80
C MET A 294 7.36 4.40 6.84
N GLY A 295 6.04 4.35 6.70
CA GLY A 295 5.16 3.52 7.51
C GLY A 295 4.90 2.17 6.87
N SER A 296 4.37 1.23 7.66
CA SER A 296 3.88 -0.05 7.19
C SER A 296 2.58 -0.43 7.89
N VAL A 297 1.58 -0.81 7.12
CA VAL A 297 0.34 -1.40 7.64
C VAL A 297 0.55 -2.78 8.27
N LEU A 298 1.63 -3.50 7.90
CA LEU A 298 1.94 -4.85 8.39
C LEU A 298 3.02 -4.88 9.46
N MET A 299 3.98 -3.96 9.38
CA MET A 299 5.18 -4.00 10.21
C MET A 299 5.12 -2.94 11.31
N PRO A 300 5.52 -3.28 12.55
CA PRO A 300 5.44 -2.38 13.71
C PRO A 300 6.60 -1.39 13.73
N PHE A 301 6.82 -0.62 12.65
CA PHE A 301 7.94 0.31 12.57
C PHE A 301 7.63 1.58 11.77
N ILE A 302 8.46 2.60 12.00
CA ILE A 302 8.72 3.67 11.03
C ILE A 302 10.17 3.58 10.53
N GLY A 303 10.34 3.59 9.22
CA GLY A 303 11.64 3.70 8.56
C GLY A 303 11.99 5.16 8.28
N ILE A 304 13.24 5.54 8.49
CA ILE A 304 13.75 6.87 8.18
C ILE A 304 14.96 6.74 7.27
N TYR A 305 14.83 7.26 6.05
CA TYR A 305 15.92 7.34 5.09
C TYR A 305 16.36 8.79 4.91
N ASN A 306 17.63 9.07 5.19
CA ASN A 306 18.21 10.40 4.94
C ASN A 306 18.51 10.53 3.44
N ARG A 307 17.84 11.47 2.77
CA ARG A 307 18.01 11.68 1.32
C ARG A 307 19.34 12.36 0.98
N PHE A 308 19.84 13.15 1.91
CA PHE A 308 21.11 13.86 1.79
C PHE A 308 22.02 13.37 2.91
N ARG A 309 23.18 12.81 2.56
CA ARG A 309 24.27 12.62 3.53
C ARG A 309 24.94 13.98 3.69
N ASN A 310 25.04 14.48 4.93
CA ASN A 310 26.09 15.42 5.28
C ASN A 310 27.43 14.69 5.27
#